data_AF-A0AAW5WYC5-F1
#
_entry.id   AF-A0AAW5WYC5-F1
#
_cell.length_a   1.000
_cell.length_b   1.000
_cell.length_c   1.000
_cell.angle_alpha   90.00
_cell.angle_beta   90.00
_cell.angle_gamma   90.00
#
_symmetry.space_group_name_H-M   'P 1'
#
loop_
_entity.id
_entity.type
_entity.pdbx_description
1 polymer ?
#
loop_
_entity_poly.entity_id
_entity_poly.type
_entity_poly.pdbx_seq_one_letter_code
_entity_poly.pdbx_strand_id
1 'polypeptide(L)'
;MNFTFKKLRKMQNITLSQAANGICSVSMLSCWENGQGKMDFEKVVELLEKINLTPAEFLTLSGLNQPDNLSQDLETAWLAKDQAKLQQLTSTALAKFQTSQKLIDLNYAAICASLYYNLSRKNLLSISNQNLLNKELSHLSVWGQENLSLFRTIINVLSPRIIYQVSY
;
A
#
# COMPACT_ATOMS: atom_id res chain seq x y z
N MET A 1 -6.83 -10.93 -11.18
CA MET A 1 -6.89 -11.95 -10.09
C MET A 1 -7.04 -13.36 -10.65
N ASN A 2 -8.16 -13.71 -11.28
CA ASN A 2 -8.43 -15.04 -11.86
C ASN A 2 -7.38 -15.54 -12.88
N PHE A 3 -6.97 -14.72 -13.85
CA PHE A 3 -5.94 -15.10 -14.83
C PHE A 3 -4.58 -15.35 -14.18
N THR A 4 -4.23 -14.56 -13.17
CA THR A 4 -3.01 -14.74 -12.38
C THR A 4 -3.04 -16.04 -11.60
N PHE A 5 -4.16 -16.36 -10.95
CA PHE A 5 -4.35 -17.64 -10.26
C PHE A 5 -4.13 -18.81 -11.21
N LYS A 6 -4.80 -18.80 -12.37
CA LYS A 6 -4.64 -19.82 -13.42
C LYS A 6 -3.18 -20.00 -13.83
N LYS A 7 -2.46 -18.90 -14.03
CA LYS A 7 -1.03 -18.91 -14.40
C LYS A 7 -0.21 -19.57 -13.30
N LEU A 8 -0.34 -19.12 -12.05
CA LEU A 8 0.44 -19.61 -10.91
C LEU A 8 0.15 -21.10 -10.62
N ARG A 9 -1.12 -21.51 -10.64
CA ARG A 9 -1.52 -22.92 -10.49
C ARG A 9 -0.85 -23.80 -11.54
N LYS A 10 -0.89 -23.38 -12.82
CA LYS A 10 -0.26 -24.12 -13.92
C LYS A 10 1.26 -24.18 -13.79
N MET A 11 1.92 -23.11 -13.36
CA MET A 11 3.37 -23.09 -13.11
C MET A 11 3.78 -24.10 -12.03
N GLN A 12 2.90 -24.36 -11.07
CA GLN A 12 3.10 -25.39 -10.04
C GLN A 12 2.65 -26.80 -10.47
N ASN A 13 2.25 -26.99 -11.74
CA ASN A 13 1.74 -28.26 -12.27
C ASN A 13 0.51 -28.82 -11.53
N ILE A 14 -0.27 -27.97 -10.87
CA ILE A 14 -1.49 -28.37 -10.17
C ILE A 14 -2.64 -28.39 -11.18
N THR A 15 -3.37 -29.49 -11.29
CA THR A 15 -4.53 -29.60 -12.19
C THR A 15 -5.76 -28.87 -11.64
N LEU A 16 -6.75 -28.61 -12.50
CA LEU A 16 -8.03 -28.04 -12.06
C LEU A 16 -8.72 -28.92 -11.02
N SER A 17 -8.68 -30.24 -11.20
CA SER A 17 -9.28 -31.19 -10.28
C SER A 17 -8.60 -31.17 -8.91
N GLN A 18 -7.27 -31.12 -8.87
CA GLN A 18 -6.52 -31.01 -7.61
C GLN A 18 -6.81 -29.71 -6.88
N ALA A 19 -6.82 -28.57 -7.59
CA ALA A 19 -7.09 -27.28 -6.97
C ALA A 19 -8.54 -27.14 -6.49
N ALA A 20 -9.52 -27.64 -7.24
CA ALA A 20 -10.94 -27.52 -6.89
C ALA A 20 -11.37 -28.50 -5.77
N ASN A 21 -10.58 -29.55 -5.51
CA ASN A 21 -10.95 -30.65 -4.62
C ASN A 21 -11.28 -30.14 -3.20
N GLY A 22 -12.53 -30.39 -2.78
CA GLY A 22 -13.04 -30.04 -1.46
C GLY A 22 -13.49 -28.58 -1.32
N ILE A 23 -13.42 -27.78 -2.40
CA ILE A 23 -13.72 -26.33 -2.37
C ILE A 23 -14.88 -26.00 -3.32
N CYS A 24 -14.77 -26.41 -4.59
CA CYS A 24 -15.77 -26.12 -5.61
C CYS A 24 -15.76 -27.16 -6.74
N SER A 25 -16.66 -27.02 -7.71
CA SER A 25 -16.64 -27.90 -8.88
C SER A 25 -15.53 -27.51 -9.86
N VAL A 26 -14.99 -28.50 -10.57
CA VAL A 26 -13.98 -28.28 -11.63
C VAL A 26 -14.49 -27.30 -12.69
N SER A 27 -15.78 -27.40 -13.04
CA SER A 27 -16.42 -26.47 -13.98
C SER A 27 -16.46 -25.05 -13.43
N MET A 28 -16.79 -24.88 -12.15
CA MET A 28 -16.85 -23.56 -11.51
C MET A 28 -15.46 -22.90 -11.48
N LEU A 29 -14.42 -23.66 -11.08
CA LEU A 29 -13.04 -23.16 -11.10
C LEU A 29 -12.61 -22.78 -12.52
N SER A 30 -12.93 -23.61 -13.52
CA SER A 30 -12.63 -23.34 -14.93
C SER A 30 -13.31 -22.06 -15.43
N CYS A 31 -14.61 -21.88 -15.17
CA CYS A 31 -15.33 -20.66 -15.55
C CYS A 31 -14.71 -19.42 -14.90
N TRP A 32 -14.40 -19.47 -13.61
CA TRP A 32 -13.78 -18.34 -12.92
C TRP A 32 -12.39 -18.00 -13.45
N GLU A 33 -11.51 -19.00 -13.61
CA GLU A 33 -10.15 -18.83 -14.17
C GLU A 33 -10.13 -18.23 -15.58
N ASN A 34 -11.22 -18.38 -16.33
CA ASN A 34 -11.41 -17.83 -17.67
C ASN A 34 -12.21 -16.52 -17.70
N GLY A 35 -12.58 -15.97 -16.54
CA GLY A 35 -13.36 -14.72 -16.45
C GLY A 35 -14.84 -14.88 -16.84
N GLN A 36 -15.33 -16.10 -16.92
CA GLN A 36 -16.71 -16.45 -17.31
C GLN A 36 -17.62 -16.68 -16.10
N GLY A 37 -17.12 -16.47 -14.89
CA GLY A 37 -17.87 -16.66 -13.65
C GLY A 37 -17.27 -15.89 -12.48
N LYS A 38 -18.02 -15.82 -11.37
CA LYS A 38 -17.57 -15.24 -10.11
C LYS A 38 -17.15 -16.35 -9.13
N MET A 39 -16.30 -16.00 -8.18
CA MET A 39 -15.88 -16.87 -7.08
C MET A 39 -15.99 -16.07 -5.79
N ASP A 40 -16.57 -16.70 -4.77
CA ASP A 40 -16.68 -16.12 -3.44
C ASP A 40 -15.28 -15.92 -2.84
N PHE A 41 -15.08 -14.88 -2.05
CA PHE A 41 -13.76 -14.52 -1.55
C PHE A 41 -13.15 -15.62 -0.67
N GLU A 42 -13.96 -16.24 0.18
CA GLU A 42 -13.57 -17.36 1.05
C GLU A 42 -13.01 -18.53 0.22
N LYS A 43 -13.70 -18.89 -0.86
CA LYS A 43 -13.22 -19.93 -1.80
C LYS A 43 -11.93 -19.52 -2.49
N VAL A 44 -11.76 -18.23 -2.82
CA VAL A 44 -10.50 -17.75 -3.41
C VAL A 44 -9.35 -17.92 -2.42
N VAL A 45 -9.55 -17.63 -1.13
CA VAL A 45 -8.53 -17.87 -0.09
C VAL A 45 -8.19 -19.35 0.01
N GLU A 46 -9.19 -20.24 0.10
CA GLU A 46 -8.96 -21.70 0.15
C GLU A 46 -8.25 -22.22 -1.12
N LEU A 47 -8.60 -21.69 -2.30
CA LEU A 47 -7.95 -22.04 -3.56
C LEU A 47 -6.48 -21.62 -3.60
N LEU A 48 -6.13 -20.48 -2.99
CA LEU A 48 -4.73 -20.05 -2.86
C LEU A 48 -3.93 -21.01 -1.98
N GLU A 49 -4.50 -21.45 -0.86
CA GLU A 49 -3.89 -22.46 0.01
C GLU A 49 -3.68 -23.79 -0.73
N LYS A 50 -4.61 -24.22 -1.58
CA LYS A 50 -4.45 -25.43 -2.43
C LYS A 50 -3.29 -25.34 -3.41
N ILE A 51 -2.87 -24.14 -3.78
CA ILE A 51 -1.68 -23.91 -4.61
C ILE A 51 -0.50 -23.41 -3.78
N ASN A 52 -0.47 -23.71 -2.47
CA ASN A 52 0.61 -23.38 -1.54
C ASN A 52 1.00 -21.89 -1.58
N LEU A 53 0.02 -21.00 -1.72
CA LEU A 53 0.23 -19.55 -1.66
C LEU A 53 -0.64 -18.94 -0.59
N THR A 54 -0.05 -18.08 0.21
CA THR A 54 -0.81 -17.17 1.07
C THR A 54 -1.40 -16.02 0.23
N PRO A 55 -2.47 -15.33 0.71
CA PRO A 55 -2.98 -14.14 0.05
C PRO A 55 -1.92 -13.05 -0.17
N ALA A 56 -0.99 -12.87 0.78
CA ALA A 56 0.07 -11.88 0.69
C ALA A 56 1.07 -12.21 -0.45
N GLU A 57 1.53 -13.46 -0.55
CA GLU A 57 2.42 -13.90 -1.63
C GLU A 57 1.75 -13.79 -2.99
N PHE A 58 0.47 -14.16 -3.07
CA PHE A 58 -0.30 -14.04 -4.29
C PHE A 58 -0.39 -12.59 -4.78
N LEU A 59 -0.66 -11.63 -3.89
CA LEU A 59 -0.69 -10.21 -4.25
C LEU A 59 0.65 -9.73 -4.80
N THR A 60 1.77 -10.12 -4.18
CA THR A 60 3.12 -9.82 -4.67
C THR A 60 3.38 -10.41 -6.05
N LEU A 61 3.11 -11.71 -6.24
CA LEU A 61 3.33 -12.41 -7.52
C LEU A 61 2.39 -11.94 -8.63
N SER A 62 1.23 -11.40 -8.26
CA SER A 62 0.25 -10.89 -9.22
C SER A 62 0.60 -9.55 -9.83
N GLY A 63 1.57 -8.82 -9.26
CA GLY A 63 1.87 -7.45 -9.64
C GLY A 63 0.74 -6.46 -9.28
N LEU A 64 -0.28 -6.88 -8.53
CA LEU A 64 -1.30 -5.96 -8.02
C LEU A 64 -0.72 -4.99 -6.98
N ASN A 65 0.40 -5.36 -6.35
CA ASN A 65 1.14 -4.52 -5.41
C ASN A 65 2.28 -3.72 -6.07
N GLN A 66 2.25 -3.47 -7.39
CA GLN A 66 3.30 -2.64 -7.99
C GLN A 66 3.19 -1.19 -7.48
N PRO A 67 4.30 -0.58 -7.03
CA PRO A 67 4.29 0.82 -6.62
C PRO A 67 3.91 1.69 -7.82
N ASP A 68 3.07 2.70 -7.57
CA ASP A 68 2.73 3.67 -8.61
C ASP A 68 3.98 4.45 -9.06
N ASN A 69 3.91 5.07 -10.25
CA ASN A 69 5.04 5.81 -10.82
C ASN A 69 5.57 6.89 -9.86
N LEU A 70 4.69 7.49 -9.06
CA LEU A 70 5.06 8.52 -8.08
C LEU A 70 5.94 7.94 -6.96
N SER A 71 5.58 6.76 -6.44
CA SER A 71 6.35 6.06 -5.42
C SER A 71 7.72 5.62 -5.93
N GLN A 72 7.80 5.18 -7.20
CA GLN A 72 9.07 4.82 -7.84
C GLN A 72 10.00 6.03 -8.02
N ASP A 73 9.45 7.17 -8.44
CA ASP A 73 10.19 8.43 -8.56
C ASP A 73 10.73 8.89 -7.20
N LEU A 74 9.91 8.76 -6.15
CA LEU A 74 10.29 9.12 -4.79
C LEU A 74 11.41 8.22 -4.24
N GLU A 75 11.29 6.92 -4.46
CA GLU A 75 12.31 5.94 -4.07
C GLU A 75 13.63 6.23 -4.77
N THR A 76 13.60 6.47 -6.08
CA THR A 76 14.79 6.80 -6.88
C THR A 76 15.47 8.07 -6.37
N ALA A 77 14.69 9.13 -6.11
CA ALA A 77 15.22 10.39 -5.55
C ALA A 77 15.83 10.20 -4.15
N TRP A 78 15.19 9.37 -3.31
CA TRP A 78 15.69 9.06 -1.97
C TRP A 78 16.99 8.26 -1.97
N LEU A 79 17.11 7.26 -2.84
CA LEU A 79 18.31 6.45 -3.01
C LEU A 79 19.46 7.30 -3.57
N ALA A 80 19.19 8.16 -4.54
CA ALA A 80 20.16 9.09 -5.10
C ALA A 80 20.51 10.27 -4.17
N LYS A 81 19.83 10.42 -3.03
CA LYS A 81 19.94 11.58 -2.13
C LYS A 81 19.73 12.91 -2.85
N ASP A 82 18.86 12.92 -3.87
CA ASP A 82 18.55 14.10 -4.67
C ASP A 82 17.60 15.02 -3.89
N GLN A 83 18.18 15.92 -3.11
CA GLN A 83 17.43 16.88 -2.30
C GLN A 83 16.53 17.78 -3.16
N ALA A 84 16.97 18.19 -4.36
CA ALA A 84 16.20 19.09 -5.21
C ALA A 84 14.96 18.38 -5.77
N LYS A 85 15.12 17.13 -6.21
CA LYS A 85 13.99 16.30 -6.66
C LYS A 85 13.01 16.01 -5.53
N LEU A 86 13.50 15.70 -4.33
CA LEU A 86 12.63 15.48 -3.15
C LEU A 86 11.85 16.75 -2.78
N GLN A 87 12.47 17.93 -2.88
CA GLN A 87 11.78 19.20 -2.69
C GLN A 87 10.67 19.40 -3.72
N GLN A 88 10.99 19.18 -5.00
CA GLN A 88 10.01 19.30 -6.09
C GLN A 88 8.82 18.35 -5.87
N LEU A 89 9.09 17.07 -5.58
CA LEU A 89 8.07 16.06 -5.31
C LEU A 89 7.20 16.45 -4.11
N THR A 90 7.80 16.99 -3.05
CA THR A 90 7.06 17.49 -1.88
C THR A 90 6.12 18.64 -2.27
N SER A 91 6.62 19.63 -3.01
CA SER A 91 5.79 20.76 -3.47
C SER A 91 4.65 20.32 -4.38
N THR A 92 4.90 19.40 -5.32
CA THR A 92 3.87 18.84 -6.19
C THR A 92 2.81 18.07 -5.40
N ALA A 93 3.22 17.27 -4.42
CA ALA A 93 2.30 16.52 -3.58
C ALA A 93 1.42 17.45 -2.71
N LEU A 94 2.01 18.50 -2.14
CA LEU A 94 1.26 19.51 -1.37
C LEU A 94 0.25 20.26 -2.25
N ALA A 95 0.64 20.66 -3.47
CA ALA A 95 -0.26 21.31 -4.41
C ALA A 95 -1.43 20.38 -4.82
N LYS A 96 -1.15 19.09 -5.04
CA LYS A 96 -2.19 18.09 -5.30
C LYS A 96 -3.18 17.98 -4.14
N PHE A 97 -2.70 17.91 -2.90
CA PHE A 97 -3.55 17.90 -1.72
C PHE A 97 -4.41 19.17 -1.62
N GLN A 98 -3.85 20.35 -1.91
CA GLN A 98 -4.62 21.60 -1.88
C GLN A 98 -5.81 21.56 -2.85
N THR A 99 -5.65 20.94 -4.02
CA THR A 99 -6.73 20.78 -4.99
C THR A 99 -7.70 19.66 -4.62
N SER A 100 -7.19 18.51 -4.18
CA SER A 100 -8.03 17.31 -3.96
C SER A 100 -8.73 17.29 -2.60
N GLN A 101 -8.12 17.90 -1.58
CA GLN A 101 -8.51 17.81 -0.17
C GLN A 101 -8.61 16.36 0.36
N LYS A 102 -7.96 15.40 -0.30
CA LYS A 102 -7.98 13.98 0.09
C LYS A 102 -6.85 13.68 1.05
N LEU A 103 -7.16 12.99 2.16
CA LEU A 103 -6.16 12.64 3.18
C LEU A 103 -5.00 11.80 2.62
N ILE A 104 -5.27 10.91 1.66
CA ILE A 104 -4.23 10.11 1.01
C ILE A 104 -3.16 10.97 0.32
N ASP A 105 -3.55 12.11 -0.26
CA ASP A 105 -2.62 13.03 -0.90
C ASP A 105 -1.80 13.79 0.15
N LEU A 106 -2.38 14.09 1.31
CA LEU A 106 -1.65 14.65 2.45
C LEU A 106 -0.64 13.66 3.05
N ASN A 107 -1.03 12.39 3.20
CA ASN A 107 -0.14 11.33 3.67
C ASN A 107 1.08 11.21 2.75
N TYR A 108 0.85 11.20 1.43
CA TYR A 108 1.92 11.17 0.44
C TYR A 108 2.83 12.42 0.55
N ALA A 109 2.25 13.61 0.66
CA ALA A 109 3.01 14.84 0.84
C ALA A 109 3.86 14.84 2.12
N ALA A 110 3.35 14.27 3.21
CA ALA A 110 4.07 14.15 4.48
C ALA A 110 5.25 13.17 4.38
N ILE A 111 5.10 12.05 3.66
CA ILE A 111 6.21 11.12 3.38
C ILE A 111 7.31 11.84 2.60
N CYS A 112 6.95 12.52 1.51
CA CYS A 112 7.92 13.32 0.73
C CYS A 112 8.63 14.37 1.60
N ALA A 113 7.86 15.11 2.42
CA ALA A 113 8.40 16.13 3.32
C ALA A 113 9.35 15.54 4.37
N SER A 114 9.05 14.35 4.92
CA SER A 114 9.92 13.64 5.85
C SER A 114 11.25 13.25 5.21
N LEU A 115 11.21 12.67 4.01
CA LEU A 115 12.42 12.28 3.29
C LEU A 115 13.28 13.51 2.94
N TYR A 116 12.67 14.60 2.50
CA TYR A 116 13.35 15.87 2.29
C TYR A 116 13.93 16.45 3.60
N TYR A 117 13.19 16.39 4.70
CA TYR A 117 13.64 16.86 6.02
C TYR A 117 14.87 16.09 6.50
N ASN A 118 14.94 14.78 6.23
CA ASN A 118 16.10 13.97 6.61
C ASN A 118 17.40 14.43 5.94
N LEU A 119 17.34 15.05 4.76
CA LEU A 119 18.52 15.60 4.07
C LEU A 119 18.76 17.09 4.39
N SER A 120 17.70 17.89 4.37
CA SER A 120 17.80 19.36 4.42
C SER A 120 17.62 19.96 5.81
N ARG A 121 17.08 19.20 6.77
CA ARG A 121 16.59 19.65 8.08
C ARG A 121 15.51 20.74 8.03
N LYS A 122 14.90 20.95 6.85
CA LYS A 122 13.82 21.91 6.65
C LYS A 122 12.50 21.18 6.49
N ASN A 123 11.56 21.46 7.39
CA ASN A 123 10.22 20.90 7.29
C ASN A 123 9.38 21.74 6.32
N LEU A 124 8.93 21.14 5.22
CA LEU A 124 8.08 21.78 4.22
C LEU A 124 6.59 21.63 4.51
N LEU A 125 6.23 20.82 5.52
CA LEU A 125 4.85 20.63 5.92
C LEU A 125 4.40 21.79 6.81
N SER A 126 3.31 22.46 6.44
CA SER A 126 2.76 23.55 7.24
C SER A 126 2.27 23.07 8.61
N ILE A 127 2.26 23.95 9.62
CA ILE A 127 1.74 23.62 10.95
C ILE A 127 0.27 23.15 10.89
N SER A 128 -0.53 23.75 10.01
CA SER A 128 -1.93 23.33 9.78
C SER A 128 -2.01 21.89 9.29
N ASN A 129 -1.19 21.52 8.30
CA ASN A 129 -1.14 20.16 7.76
C ASN A 129 -0.61 19.15 8.79
N GLN A 130 0.38 19.53 9.60
CA GLN A 130 0.84 18.72 10.73
C GLN A 130 -0.27 18.46 11.74
N ASN A 131 -1.04 19.49 12.11
CA ASN A 131 -2.15 19.36 13.05
C ASN A 131 -3.29 18.50 12.48
N LEU A 132 -3.55 18.59 11.18
CA LEU A 132 -4.52 17.74 10.51
C LEU A 132 -4.10 16.27 10.55
N LEU A 133 -2.87 15.93 10.14
CA LEU A 133 -2.34 14.57 10.26
C LEU A 133 -2.38 14.06 11.69
N ASN A 134 -2.03 14.92 12.64
CA ASN A 134 -2.09 14.59 14.05
C ASN A 134 -3.53 14.21 14.47
N LYS A 135 -4.50 15.06 14.15
CA LYS A 135 -5.90 14.78 14.44
C LYS A 135 -6.34 13.43 13.86
N GLU A 136 -6.07 13.19 12.58
CA GLU A 136 -6.47 11.95 11.90
C GLU A 136 -5.84 10.71 12.54
N LEU A 137 -4.53 10.75 12.82
CA LEU A 137 -3.83 9.62 13.46
C LEU A 137 -4.30 9.37 14.90
N SER A 138 -4.60 10.43 15.66
CA SER A 138 -5.09 10.30 17.05
C SER A 138 -6.50 9.70 17.15
N HIS A 139 -7.27 9.73 16.06
CA HIS A 139 -8.61 9.15 16.00
C HIS A 139 -8.60 7.66 15.62
N LEU A 140 -7.43 7.09 15.28
CA LEU A 140 -7.31 5.68 14.92
C LEU A 140 -7.42 4.78 16.16
N SER A 141 -8.48 3.98 16.23
CA SER A 141 -8.63 2.93 17.25
C SER A 141 -7.88 1.65 16.89
N VAL A 142 -7.70 1.37 15.60
CA VAL A 142 -6.98 0.19 15.09
C VAL A 142 -5.84 0.65 14.19
N TRP A 143 -4.63 0.25 14.57
CA TRP A 143 -3.39 0.58 13.85
C TRP A 143 -3.01 -0.55 12.89
N GLY A 144 -3.44 -0.42 11.64
CA GLY A 144 -2.99 -1.28 10.54
C GLY A 144 -1.55 -0.98 10.10
N GLN A 145 -0.97 -1.88 9.31
CA GLN A 145 0.42 -1.77 8.85
C GLN A 145 0.70 -0.48 8.07
N GLU A 146 -0.23 -0.03 7.22
CA GLU A 146 -0.07 1.22 6.47
C GLU A 146 0.00 2.44 7.41
N ASN A 147 -0.86 2.50 8.43
CA ASN A 147 -0.88 3.59 9.40
C ASN A 147 0.39 3.62 10.27
N LEU A 148 0.86 2.44 10.71
CA LEU A 148 2.11 2.30 11.45
C LEU A 148 3.32 2.73 10.61
N SER A 149 3.37 2.28 9.36
CA SER A 149 4.44 2.63 8.41
C SER A 149 4.46 4.14 8.11
N LEU A 150 3.27 4.72 7.88
CA LEU A 150 3.10 6.16 7.70
C LEU A 150 3.63 6.91 8.92
N PHE A 151 3.12 6.61 10.12
CA PHE A 151 3.50 7.30 11.36
C PHE A 151 5.00 7.24 11.62
N ARG A 152 5.59 6.04 11.53
CA ARG A 152 7.05 5.85 11.65
C ARG A 152 7.82 6.75 10.69
N THR A 153 7.33 6.90 9.46
CA THR A 153 8.00 7.67 8.42
C THR A 153 7.90 9.17 8.68
N ILE A 154 6.74 9.67 9.09
CA ILE A 154 6.46 11.12 9.16
C ILE A 154 6.68 11.74 10.55
N ILE A 155 7.00 10.94 11.57
CA ILE A 155 7.11 11.41 12.97
C ILE A 155 8.09 12.59 13.15
N ASN A 156 9.13 12.67 12.31
CA ASN A 156 10.13 13.74 12.31
C ASN A 156 9.62 15.10 11.79
N VAL A 157 8.50 15.11 11.05
CA VAL A 157 7.90 16.32 10.47
C VAL A 157 6.54 16.65 11.10
N LEU A 158 6.04 15.81 12.01
CA LEU A 158 4.87 16.10 12.83
C LEU A 158 5.22 17.01 14.01
N SER A 159 4.24 17.78 14.48
CA SER A 159 4.42 18.58 15.68
C SER A 159 4.46 17.67 16.92
N PRO A 160 5.31 17.95 17.93
CA PRO A 160 5.52 17.05 19.09
C PRO A 160 4.30 16.74 19.95
N ARG A 161 3.15 17.38 19.71
CA ARG A 161 1.92 17.21 20.50
C ARG A 161 1.38 15.77 20.53
N ILE A 162 1.77 14.89 19.60
CA ILE A 162 1.30 13.50 19.55
C ILE A 162 2.18 12.49 20.28
N ILE A 163 3.44 12.80 20.57
CA ILE A 163 4.37 11.80 21.12
C ILE A 163 3.88 11.22 22.47
N TYR A 164 2.99 11.93 23.18
CA TYR A 164 2.44 11.52 24.48
C TYR A 164 1.20 10.60 24.44
N GLN A 165 0.56 10.36 23.28
CA GLN A 165 -0.67 9.53 23.21
C GLN A 165 -0.42 8.05 22.90
N VAL A 166 0.77 7.68 22.44
CA VAL A 166 1.11 6.29 22.03
C VAL A 166 1.93 5.54 23.09
N SER A 167 2.07 6.12 24.29
CA SER A 167 2.93 5.62 25.37
C SER A 167 2.17 5.04 26.58
N TYR A 168 0.89 4.69 26.43
CA TYR A 168 0.08 4.06 27.47
C TYR A 168 -0.58 2.79 26.96
#